data_AF-A0A1A2PWE3-F1
#
_entry.id   AF-A0A1A2PWE3-F1
#
_cell.length_a   1.000
_cell.length_b   1.000
_cell.length_c   1.000
_cell.angle_alpha   90.00
_cell.angle_beta   90.00
_cell.angle_gamma   90.00
#
_symmetry.space_group_name_H-M   'P 1'
#
loop_
_entity.id
_entity.type
_entity.pdbx_description
1 polymer ?
#
loop_
_entity_poly.entity_id
_entity_poly.type
_entity_poly.pdbx_seq_one_letter_code
_entity_poly.pdbx_strand_id
1 'polypeptide(L)'
;MAKSSEARRTLRDLDKQLAASSERLGRTLAWNAQERAILGQISSILDRKAEFLDLYEAAEDVKAKLKISAEIRLLEQAAARLIRGIETDIPEPPSLRTIKARRAARARWDRSSNAG
;
A
#
# COMPACT_ATOMS: atom_id res chain seq x y z
N MET A 1 -11.97 -9.26 9.26
CA MET A 1 -12.61 -7.97 8.95
C MET A 1 -11.98 -6.89 9.82
N ALA A 2 -11.88 -5.66 9.31
CA ALA A 2 -11.36 -4.51 10.07
C ALA A 2 -12.25 -4.21 11.29
N LYS A 3 -11.63 -4.13 12.48
CA LYS A 3 -12.36 -3.98 13.75
C LYS A 3 -12.51 -2.50 14.13
N SER A 4 -11.40 -1.77 14.11
CA SER A 4 -11.32 -0.36 14.48
C SER A 4 -12.03 0.55 13.46
N SER A 5 -12.50 1.70 13.94
CA SER A 5 -13.12 2.72 13.07
C SER A 5 -12.11 3.30 12.08
N GLU A 6 -10.86 3.48 12.51
CA GLU A 6 -9.75 3.94 11.68
C GLU A 6 -9.46 2.96 10.55
N ALA A 7 -9.24 1.68 10.83
CA ALA A 7 -8.99 0.68 9.79
C ALA A 7 -10.12 0.64 8.76
N ARG A 8 -11.38 0.66 9.21
CA ARG A 8 -12.54 0.71 8.31
C ARG A 8 -12.59 1.97 7.46
N ARG A 9 -12.23 3.13 8.02
CA ARG A 9 -12.16 4.40 7.28
C ARG A 9 -11.08 4.35 6.22
N THR A 10 -9.86 3.95 6.58
CA THR A 10 -8.73 3.86 5.65
C THR A 10 -9.04 2.93 4.48
N LEU A 11 -9.61 1.75 4.73
CA LEU A 11 -9.99 0.82 3.65
C LEU A 11 -11.05 1.43 2.71
N ARG A 12 -12.09 2.09 3.26
CA ARG A 12 -13.09 2.77 2.45
C ARG A 12 -12.49 3.89 1.60
N ASP A 13 -11.54 4.65 2.14
CA ASP A 13 -10.92 5.74 1.40
C ASP A 13 -10.01 5.21 0.28
N LEU A 14 -9.35 4.06 0.47
CA LEU A 14 -8.63 3.35 -0.59
C LEU A 14 -9.58 2.80 -1.67
N ASP A 15 -10.71 2.20 -1.27
CA ASP A 15 -11.73 1.74 -2.22
C ASP A 15 -12.28 2.89 -3.07
N LYS A 16 -12.52 4.06 -2.46
CA LYS A 16 -12.93 5.29 -3.18
C LYS A 16 -11.87 5.74 -4.18
N GLN A 17 -10.59 5.67 -3.83
CA GLN A 17 -9.49 6.02 -4.75
C GLN A 17 -9.46 5.07 -5.95
N LEU A 18 -9.60 3.75 -5.72
CA LEU A 18 -9.68 2.78 -6.81
C LEU A 18 -10.88 3.03 -7.73
N ALA A 19 -12.04 3.37 -7.15
CA ALA A 19 -13.24 3.72 -7.92
C ALA A 19 -13.01 4.96 -8.79
N ALA A 20 -12.45 6.03 -8.21
CA ALA A 20 -12.11 7.24 -8.97
C ALA A 20 -11.10 6.97 -10.10
N SER A 21 -10.09 6.12 -9.85
CA SER A 21 -9.16 5.67 -10.90
C SER A 21 -9.86 4.87 -11.99
N SER A 22 -10.83 4.02 -11.63
CA SER A 22 -11.62 3.24 -12.58
C SER A 22 -12.43 4.14 -13.51
N GLU A 23 -13.12 5.14 -12.95
CA GLU A 23 -13.89 6.13 -13.69
C GLU A 23 -13.00 6.90 -14.66
N ARG A 24 -11.87 7.42 -14.19
CA ARG A 24 -10.91 8.18 -15.00
C ARG A 24 -10.34 7.38 -16.17
N LEU A 25 -10.14 6.07 -15.98
CA LEU A 25 -9.60 5.17 -17.00
C LEU A 25 -10.66 4.55 -17.92
N GLY A 26 -11.95 4.79 -17.66
CA GLY A 26 -13.04 4.20 -18.43
C GLY A 26 -13.11 2.67 -18.36
N ARG A 27 -12.51 2.06 -17.32
CA ARG A 27 -12.53 0.61 -17.09
C ARG A 27 -12.64 0.28 -15.61
N THR A 28 -13.32 -0.80 -15.29
CA THR A 28 -13.43 -1.29 -13.91
C THR A 28 -12.08 -1.83 -13.44
N LEU A 29 -11.53 -1.23 -12.38
CA LEU A 29 -10.40 -1.79 -11.65
C LEU A 29 -10.89 -2.58 -10.44
N ALA A 30 -10.12 -3.58 -10.05
CA ALA A 30 -10.38 -4.38 -8.87
C ALA A 30 -9.07 -4.74 -8.19
N TRP A 31 -9.08 -4.78 -6.86
CA TRP A 31 -7.93 -5.25 -6.09
C TRP A 31 -7.60 -6.70 -6.42
N ASN A 32 -6.35 -6.93 -6.82
CA ASN A 32 -5.80 -8.26 -7.02
C ASN A 32 -5.51 -8.96 -5.67
N ALA A 33 -5.12 -10.23 -5.71
CA ALA A 33 -4.89 -11.01 -4.49
C ALA A 33 -3.77 -10.44 -3.60
N GLN A 34 -2.71 -9.91 -4.21
CA GLN A 34 -1.59 -9.31 -3.49
C GLN A 34 -2.01 -8.00 -2.82
N GLU A 35 -2.71 -7.12 -3.54
CA GLU A 35 -3.24 -5.87 -3.00
C GLU A 35 -4.23 -6.14 -1.87
N ARG A 36 -5.10 -7.14 -1.99
CA ARG A 36 -6.00 -7.57 -0.91
C ARG A 36 -5.24 -8.03 0.33
N ALA A 37 -4.13 -8.74 0.16
CA ALA A 37 -3.28 -9.13 1.28
C ALA A 37 -2.65 -7.90 1.97
N ILE A 38 -2.18 -6.92 1.19
CA ILE A 38 -1.65 -5.65 1.72
C ILE A 38 -2.74 -4.87 2.47
N LEU A 39 -3.94 -4.75 1.92
CA LEU A 39 -5.09 -4.13 2.60
C LEU A 39 -5.42 -4.84 3.92
N GLY A 40 -5.35 -6.18 3.94
CA GLY A 40 -5.49 -6.96 5.16
C GLY A 40 -4.41 -6.66 6.20
N GLN A 41 -3.15 -6.51 5.78
CA GLN A 41 -2.04 -6.13 6.65
C GLN A 41 -2.22 -4.72 7.21
N ILE A 42 -2.58 -3.74 6.38
CA ILE A 42 -2.88 -2.36 6.82
C ILE A 42 -3.99 -2.39 7.87
N SER A 43 -5.08 -3.11 7.62
CA SER A 43 -6.18 -3.26 8.57
C SER A 43 -5.70 -3.82 9.90
N SER A 44 -4.89 -4.89 9.88
CA SER A 44 -4.40 -5.52 11.11
C SER A 44 -3.49 -4.58 11.90
N ILE A 45 -2.66 -3.79 11.23
CA ILE A 45 -1.77 -2.81 11.88
C ILE A 45 -2.59 -1.71 12.55
N LEU A 46 -3.59 -1.16 11.85
CA LEU A 46 -4.45 -0.10 12.37
C LEU A 46 -5.34 -0.59 13.52
N ASP A 47 -5.85 -1.82 13.44
CA ASP A 47 -6.59 -2.45 14.53
C ASP A 47 -5.69 -2.60 15.76
N ARG A 48 -4.45 -3.08 15.59
CA ARG A 48 -3.49 -3.19 16.70
C ARG A 48 -3.11 -1.82 17.26
N LYS A 49 -3.02 -0.79 16.41
CA LYS A 49 -2.76 0.58 16.86
C LYS A 49 -3.89 1.08 17.76
N ALA A 50 -5.15 0.84 17.40
CA ALA A 50 -6.29 1.21 18.22
C ALA A 50 -6.23 0.53 19.60
N GLU A 51 -5.92 -0.77 19.65
CA GLU A 51 -5.73 -1.48 20.91
C GLU A 51 -4.61 -0.86 21.77
N PHE A 52 -3.50 -0.43 21.14
CA PHE A 52 -2.40 0.24 21.85
C PHE A 52 -2.74 1.65 22.33
N LEU A 53 -3.60 2.38 21.63
CA LEU A 53 -4.12 3.66 22.09
C LEU A 53 -4.96 3.47 23.35
N ASP A 54 -5.83 2.46 23.40
CA ASP A 54 -6.61 2.15 24.60
C ASP A 54 -5.69 1.78 25.79
N LEU A 55 -4.64 0.99 25.53
CA LEU A 55 -3.62 0.67 26.56
C LEU A 55 -2.82 1.90 27.02
N TYR A 56 -2.56 2.85 26.11
CA TYR A 56 -1.84 4.09 26.44
C TYR A 56 -2.65 4.95 27.41
N GLU A 57 -3.96 5.07 27.15
CA GLU A 57 -4.87 5.83 28.02
C GLU A 57 -5.04 5.16 29.38
N ALA A 58 -5.10 3.83 29.42
CA ALA A 58 -5.25 3.06 30.66
C ALA A 58 -3.97 2.96 31.50
N ALA A 59 -2.79 3.22 30.93
CA ALA A 59 -1.53 3.10 31.65
C ALA A 59 -1.39 4.20 32.72
N GLU A 60 -0.99 3.82 33.94
CA GLU A 60 -0.83 4.77 35.05
C GLU A 60 0.60 5.30 35.18
N ASP A 61 1.61 4.49 34.84
CA ASP A 61 3.00 4.89 34.96
C ASP A 61 3.58 5.46 33.64
N VAL A 62 4.41 6.49 33.80
CA VAL A 62 5.03 7.22 32.67
C VAL A 62 5.90 6.30 31.80
N LYS A 63 6.56 5.31 32.40
CA LYS A 63 7.46 4.41 31.69
C LYS A 63 6.67 3.50 30.73
N ALA A 64 5.52 2.99 31.15
CA ALA A 64 4.61 2.25 30.29
C ALA A 64 4.08 3.13 29.16
N LYS A 65 3.62 4.36 29.47
CA LYS A 65 3.15 5.31 28.45
C LYS A 65 4.21 5.58 27.37
N LEU A 66 5.46 5.80 27.76
CA LEU A 66 6.56 6.01 26.80
C LEU A 66 6.78 4.82 25.87
N LYS A 67 6.75 3.59 26.40
CA LYS A 67 6.90 2.37 25.60
C LYS A 67 5.74 2.16 24.64
N ILE A 68 4.50 2.32 25.11
CA ILE A 68 3.30 2.17 24.29
C ILE A 68 3.28 3.24 23.20
N SER A 69 3.64 4.48 23.53
CA SER A 69 3.77 5.57 22.55
C SER A 69 4.82 5.28 21.48
N ALA A 70 5.94 4.63 21.81
CA ALA A 70 6.92 4.19 20.83
C ALA A 70 6.32 3.14 19.87
N GLU A 71 5.60 2.15 20.40
CA GLU A 71 4.95 1.11 19.58
C GLU A 71 3.87 1.69 18.66
N ILE A 72 3.05 2.62 19.14
CA ILE A 72 2.06 3.33 18.31
C ILE A 72 2.74 3.98 17.11
N ARG A 73 3.86 4.70 17.31
CA ARG A 73 4.60 5.34 16.21
C ARG A 73 5.15 4.32 15.21
N LEU A 74 5.61 3.16 15.67
CA LEU A 74 6.10 2.09 14.79
C LEU A 74 4.96 1.53 13.92
N LEU A 75 3.80 1.30 14.52
CA LEU A 75 2.59 0.85 13.80
C LEU A 75 2.13 1.89 12.77
N GLU A 76 2.12 3.17 13.13
CA GLU A 76 1.79 4.26 12.20
C GLU A 76 2.75 4.33 11.00
N GLN A 77 4.05 4.23 11.26
CA GLN A 77 5.05 4.23 10.19
C GLN A 77 4.91 3.00 9.29
N ALA A 78 4.61 1.82 9.86
CA ALA A 78 4.39 0.60 9.10
C ALA A 78 3.15 0.71 8.20
N ALA A 79 2.02 1.18 8.74
CA ALA A 79 0.81 1.43 7.97
C ALA A 79 1.06 2.45 6.85
N ALA A 80 1.71 3.57 7.15
CA ALA A 80 2.01 4.61 6.17
C ALA A 80 2.92 4.11 5.04
N ARG A 81 3.90 3.24 5.32
CA ARG A 81 4.74 2.60 4.30
C ARG A 81 3.92 1.72 3.36
N LEU A 82 3.06 0.86 3.91
CA LEU A 82 2.22 -0.03 3.10
C LEU A 82 1.22 0.75 2.24
N ILE A 83 0.58 1.79 2.82
CA ILE A 83 -0.34 2.66 2.08
C ILE A 83 0.36 3.34 0.90
N ARG A 84 1.57 3.86 1.08
CA ARG A 84 2.34 4.46 -0.03
C ARG A 84 2.74 3.44 -1.12
N GLY A 85 2.83 2.17 -0.77
CA GLY A 85 3.14 1.10 -1.72
C GLY A 85 1.94 0.62 -2.54
N ILE A 86 0.73 1.09 -2.23
CA ILE A 86 -0.46 0.82 -3.05
C ILE A 86 -0.50 1.84 -4.18
N GLU A 87 -0.17 1.41 -5.38
CA GLU A 87 -0.36 2.21 -6.60
C GLU A 87 -1.82 2.03 -7.09
N THR A 88 -2.68 3.02 -6.83
CA THR A 88 -4.04 3.06 -7.41
C THR A 88 -4.07 3.68 -8.81
N ASP A 89 -2.94 4.22 -9.25
CA ASP A 89 -2.73 4.73 -10.60
C ASP A 89 -1.99 3.67 -11.41
N ILE A 90 -2.58 3.25 -12.52
CA ILE A 90 -1.86 2.42 -13.48
C ILE A 90 -0.86 3.34 -14.16
N PRO A 91 0.44 3.00 -14.21
CA PRO A 91 1.43 3.82 -14.90
C PRO A 91 0.95 4.07 -16.33
N GLU A 92 1.05 5.32 -16.75
CA GLU A 92 0.65 5.75 -18.10
C GLU A 92 1.24 4.75 -19.11
N PRO A 93 0.45 4.24 -20.09
CA PRO A 93 0.95 3.28 -21.04
C PRO A 93 2.26 3.79 -21.63
N PRO A 94 3.33 2.96 -21.63
CA PRO A 94 4.66 3.42 -21.95
C PRO A 94 4.63 4.12 -23.31
N SER A 95 5.11 5.36 -23.35
CA SER A 95 5.15 6.13 -24.60
C SER A 95 5.77 5.32 -25.73
N LEU A 96 5.40 5.60 -26.98
CA LEU A 96 6.01 4.94 -28.15
C LEU A 96 7.55 5.00 -28.13
N ARG A 97 8.11 6.05 -27.52
CA ARG A 97 9.57 6.18 -27.27
C ARG A 97 10.09 5.13 -26.30
N THR A 98 9.41 4.92 -25.17
CA THR A 98 9.74 3.89 -24.16
C THR A 98 9.60 2.48 -24.73
N ILE A 99 8.56 2.23 -25.53
CA ILE A 99 8.35 0.95 -26.22
C ILE A 99 9.50 0.68 -27.22
N LYS A 100 9.87 1.67 -28.04
CA LYS A 100 10.99 1.55 -28.99
C LYS A 100 12.33 1.34 -28.30
N ALA A 101 12.60 2.06 -27.19
CA ALA A 101 13.80 1.88 -26.40
C ALA A 101 13.89 0.46 -25.80
N ARG A 102 12.79 -0.08 -25.27
CA ARG A 102 12.74 -1.46 -24.76
C ARG A 102 12.96 -2.49 -25.87
N ARG A 103 12.39 -2.27 -27.06
CA ARG A 103 12.58 -3.14 -28.23
C ARG A 103 14.02 -3.10 -28.74
N ALA A 104 14.63 -1.92 -28.79
CA ALA A 104 16.03 -1.75 -29.18
C ALA A 104 17.00 -2.35 -28.16
N ALA A 105 16.70 -2.22 -26.86
CA ALA A 105 17.47 -2.87 -25.80
C ALA A 105 17.38 -4.40 -25.91
N ARG A 106 16.18 -4.98 -26.07
CA ARG A 106 16.01 -6.43 -26.30
C ARG A 106 16.75 -6.92 -27.55
N ALA A 107 16.66 -6.20 -28.66
CA ALA A 107 17.38 -6.53 -29.90
C ALA A 107 18.92 -6.41 -29.80
N ARG A 108 19.46 -5.74 -28.77
CA ARG A 108 20.90 -5.75 -28.47
C ARG A 108 21.30 -7.01 -27.71
N TRP A 109 20.48 -7.47 -26.77
CA TRP A 109 20.71 -8.71 -26.02
C TRP A 109 20.54 -9.96 -26.90
N ASP A 110 19.56 -9.97 -27.80
CA ASP A 110 19.36 -11.07 -28.77
C ASP A 110 20.49 -11.17 -29.81
N ARG A 111 21.19 -10.07 -30.09
CA ARG A 111 22.39 -10.10 -30.95
C ARG A 111 23.65 -10.57 -30.22
N SER A 112 23.72 -10.38 -28.89
CA SER A 112 24.83 -10.90 -28.08
C SER A 112 24.68 -12.37 -27.70
N SER A 113 23.47 -12.92 -27.68
CA SER A 113 23.24 -14.35 -27.38
C SER A 113 23.40 -15.29 -28.58
N ASN A 114 23.50 -14.74 -29.81
CA ASN A 114 23.65 -15.49 -31.07
C ASN A 114 25.07 -15.41 -31.65
N ALA A 115 26.05 -15.02 -30.83
CA ALA A 115 27.47 -14.91 -31.18
C ALA A 115 28.35 -15.86 -30.33
N GLY A 116 27.85 -17.06 -30.08
CA GLY A 116 28.55 -18.18 -29.45
C GLY A 116 28.28 -19.46 -30.21
#